data_AF-A0A395IUR8-F1
#
_entry.id   AF-A0A395IUR8-F1
#
_cell.length_a   1.000
_cell.length_b   1.000
_cell.length_c   1.000
_cell.angle_alpha   90.00
_cell.angle_beta   90.00
_cell.angle_gamma   90.00
#
_symmetry.space_group_name_H-M   'P 1'
#
loop_
_entity.id
_entity.type
_entity.pdbx_description
1 polymer ?
#
loop_
_entity_poly.entity_id
_entity_poly.type
_entity_poly.pdbx_seq_one_letter_code
_entity_poly.pdbx_strand_id
1 'polypeptide(L)'
;MLERAHHGVEEGEKVTVIINHLCKPDFSIYNTQTDPSFLAWRTAMFKLSKTQQHIHETQWMFLSEMPDSLKKAPVDDIVMALQPYLAVVFATFGPFRTMFGSDWPVCTIGV
;
A
#
# COMPACT_ATOMS: atom_id res chain seq x y z
N MET A 1 -8.75 -1.06 -16.11
CA MET A 1 -9.57 -2.19 -15.57
C MET A 1 -10.63 -1.66 -14.61
N LEU A 2 -10.27 -0.86 -13.61
CA LEU A 2 -11.21 -0.10 -12.75
C LEU A 2 -12.16 0.80 -13.55
N GLU A 3 -11.62 1.56 -14.52
CA GLU A 3 -12.45 2.38 -15.41
C GLU A 3 -13.52 1.57 -16.16
N ARG A 4 -13.25 0.29 -16.49
CA ARG A 4 -14.23 -0.59 -17.12
C ARG A 4 -15.28 -1.08 -16.13
N ALA A 5 -14.90 -1.30 -14.87
CA ALA A 5 -15.82 -1.70 -13.81
C ALA A 5 -16.79 -0.57 -13.41
N HIS A 6 -16.37 0.68 -13.59
CA HIS A 6 -17.18 1.87 -13.32
C HIS A 6 -17.79 2.51 -14.58
N HIS A 7 -17.58 1.91 -15.76
CA HIS A 7 -18.08 2.46 -17.02
C HIS A 7 -19.61 2.31 -17.11
N GLY A 8 -20.32 3.43 -17.19
CA GLY A 8 -21.78 3.44 -17.29
C GLY A 8 -22.53 3.16 -15.99
N VAL A 9 -21.83 3.20 -14.85
CA VAL A 9 -22.41 3.05 -13.51
C VAL A 9 -22.57 4.44 -12.89
N GLU A 10 -23.73 4.72 -12.31
CA GLU A 10 -23.97 5.97 -11.58
C GLU A 10 -23.04 6.08 -10.36
N GLU A 11 -22.67 7.30 -9.96
CA GLU A 11 -21.66 7.52 -8.90
C GLU A 11 -22.01 6.79 -7.60
N GLY A 12 -23.29 6.78 -7.21
CA GLY A 12 -23.76 6.12 -5.98
C GLY A 12 -23.75 4.59 -6.02
N GLU A 13 -23.63 4.00 -7.21
CA GLU A 13 -23.63 2.55 -7.42
C GLU A 13 -22.23 2.00 -7.75
N LYS A 14 -21.23 2.87 -7.82
CA LYS A 14 -19.85 2.46 -8.06
C LYS A 14 -19.33 1.63 -6.90
N VAL A 15 -18.82 0.44 -7.23
CA VAL A 15 -18.24 -0.46 -6.25
C VAL A 15 -17.01 0.16 -5.58
N THR A 16 -16.93 -0.02 -4.27
CA THR A 16 -15.73 0.32 -3.49
C THR A 16 -14.70 -0.78 -3.66
N VAL A 17 -13.48 -0.38 -4.02
CA VAL A 17 -12.37 -1.30 -4.23
C VAL A 17 -11.35 -1.09 -3.13
N ILE A 18 -11.02 -2.18 -2.43
CA ILE A 18 -10.00 -2.15 -1.38
C ILE A 18 -8.72 -2.71 -1.97
N ILE A 19 -7.66 -1.90 -1.95
CA ILE A 19 -6.32 -2.34 -2.31
C ILE A 19 -5.71 -2.99 -1.07
N ASN A 20 -5.14 -4.16 -1.29
CA ASN A 20 -4.65 -5.01 -0.23
C ASN A 20 -3.12 -4.95 -0.11
N HIS A 21 -2.60 -4.88 1.12
CA HIS A 21 -1.17 -4.89 1.47
C HIS A 21 -0.29 -3.94 0.63
N LEU A 22 -0.74 -2.75 0.25
CA LEU A 22 0.01 -1.84 -0.63
C LEU A 22 0.42 -2.46 -1.97
N CYS A 23 -0.34 -3.45 -2.48
CA CYS A 23 0.03 -4.27 -3.63
C CYS A 23 1.35 -5.04 -3.46
N LYS A 24 1.73 -5.38 -2.20
CA LYS A 24 2.92 -6.17 -1.84
C LYS A 24 4.22 -5.59 -2.43
N PRO A 25 4.62 -4.38 -2.03
CA PRO A 25 5.87 -3.81 -2.49
C PRO A 25 7.04 -4.56 -1.86
N ASP A 26 8.20 -4.52 -2.52
CA ASP A 26 9.42 -5.07 -1.96
C ASP A 26 10.00 -4.08 -0.93
N PHE A 27 9.96 -4.45 0.35
CA PHE A 27 10.49 -3.68 1.47
C PHE A 27 12.00 -3.84 1.68
N SER A 28 12.68 -4.68 0.89
CA SER A 28 14.14 -4.77 0.90
C SER A 28 14.81 -3.59 0.18
N ILE A 29 14.02 -2.75 -0.51
CA ILE A 29 14.50 -1.59 -1.26
C ILE A 29 14.72 -0.41 -0.32
N TYR A 30 15.98 -0.14 0.01
CA TYR A 30 16.36 1.05 0.79
C TYR A 30 16.51 2.31 -0.07
N ASN A 31 16.93 2.17 -1.34
CA ASN A 31 17.07 3.31 -2.25
C ASN A 31 15.78 3.58 -3.03
N THR A 32 14.81 4.18 -2.34
CA THR A 32 13.49 4.52 -2.90
C THR A 32 13.51 5.67 -3.92
N GLN A 33 14.66 6.32 -4.14
CA GLN A 33 14.77 7.44 -5.09
C GLN A 33 15.05 6.99 -6.52
N THR A 34 15.89 5.97 -6.69
CA THR A 34 16.34 5.52 -8.02
C THR A 34 15.96 4.10 -8.35
N ASP A 35 15.44 3.33 -7.39
CA ASP A 35 15.06 1.95 -7.63
C ASP A 35 13.88 1.85 -8.62
N PRO A 36 14.03 1.16 -9.76
CA PRO A 36 12.98 1.05 -10.76
C PRO A 36 11.70 0.40 -10.25
N SER A 37 11.79 -0.58 -9.35
CA SER A 37 10.64 -1.29 -8.79
C SER A 37 9.85 -0.39 -7.86
N PHE A 38 10.53 0.38 -7.00
CA PHE A 38 9.86 1.38 -6.17
C PHE A 38 9.20 2.48 -7.02
N LEU A 39 9.88 2.97 -8.06
CA LEU A 39 9.33 3.99 -8.96
C LEU A 39 8.11 3.49 -9.74
N ALA A 40 8.14 2.23 -10.18
CA ALA A 40 7.01 1.57 -10.84
C ALA A 40 5.82 1.42 -9.89
N TRP A 41 6.06 0.91 -8.68
CA TRP A 41 5.05 0.80 -7.62
C TRP A 41 4.42 2.16 -7.29
N ARG A 42 5.25 3.18 -7.03
CA ARG A 42 4.80 4.56 -6.75
C ARG A 42 3.93 5.08 -7.87
N THR A 43 4.35 4.91 -9.12
CA THR A 43 3.58 5.35 -10.29
C THR A 43 2.24 4.61 -10.40
N ALA A 44 2.20 3.32 -10.07
CA ALA A 44 0.96 2.56 -10.02
C ALA A 44 0.01 3.08 -8.93
N MET A 45 0.51 3.38 -7.73
CA MET A 45 -0.28 3.95 -6.63
C MET A 45 -0.88 5.32 -6.99
N PHE A 46 -0.10 6.20 -7.62
CA PHE A 46 -0.61 7.48 -8.12
C PHE A 46 -1.66 7.32 -9.23
N LYS A 47 -1.54 6.30 -10.09
CA LYS A 47 -2.55 6.03 -11.11
C LYS A 47 -3.83 5.48 -10.47
N LEU A 48 -3.71 4.58 -9.50
CA LEU A 48 -4.85 4.02 -8.77
C LEU A 48 -5.59 5.11 -8.01
N SER A 49 -4.89 6.02 -7.34
CA SER A 49 -5.53 7.07 -6.53
C SER A 49 -6.35 8.10 -7.32
N LYS A 50 -6.06 8.25 -8.62
CA LYS A 50 -6.85 9.10 -9.55
C LYS A 50 -8.22 8.50 -9.86
N THR A 51 -8.36 7.19 -9.76
CA THR A 51 -9.63 6.48 -10.01
C THR A 51 -10.56 6.59 -8.80
N GLN A 52 -11.26 7.72 -8.72
CA GLN A 52 -12.51 7.97 -7.96
C GLN A 52 -12.47 7.76 -6.43
N GLN A 53 -13.54 8.23 -5.77
CA GLN A 53 -13.66 8.41 -4.32
C GLN A 53 -13.74 7.09 -3.52
N HIS A 54 -13.83 5.94 -4.21
CA HIS A 54 -14.18 4.64 -3.63
C HIS A 54 -13.01 3.64 -3.56
N ILE A 55 -11.77 4.10 -3.72
CA ILE A 55 -10.59 3.24 -3.52
C ILE A 55 -10.04 3.49 -2.12
N HIS A 56 -10.04 2.45 -1.28
CA HIS A 56 -9.44 2.49 0.05
C HIS A 56 -8.19 1.60 0.11
N GLU A 57 -7.17 2.06 0.81
CA GLU A 57 -5.88 1.37 0.99
C GLU A 57 -5.77 0.79 2.40
N THR A 58 -5.23 -0.43 2.54
CA THR A 58 -4.95 -1.05 3.85
C THR A 58 -3.49 -0.87 4.26
N GLN A 59 -3.26 -0.16 5.38
CA GLN A 59 -1.95 0.39 5.73
C GLN A 59 -1.10 -0.43 6.71
N TRP A 60 -1.60 -1.52 7.28
CA TRP A 60 -0.87 -2.27 8.33
C TRP A 60 -0.78 -3.77 8.06
N MET A 61 -1.23 -4.16 6.88
CA MET A 61 -1.34 -5.54 6.43
C MET A 61 -0.02 -6.07 5.85
N PHE A 62 1.00 -5.23 5.69
CA PHE A 62 2.18 -5.55 4.86
C PHE A 62 3.41 -6.07 5.65
N LEU A 63 3.36 -6.15 6.99
CA LEU A 63 4.51 -6.59 7.79
C LEU A 63 5.00 -8.01 7.42
N SER A 64 4.08 -8.83 6.91
CA SER A 64 4.36 -10.18 6.40
C SER A 64 5.31 -10.17 5.19
N GLU A 65 5.26 -9.12 4.37
CA GLU A 65 6.06 -8.94 3.15
C GLU A 65 7.47 -8.39 3.43
N MET A 66 7.81 -8.09 4.69
CA MET A 66 9.17 -7.68 5.05
C MET A 66 10.18 -8.85 4.94
N PRO A 67 11.42 -8.58 4.52
CA PRO A 67 12.48 -9.57 4.58
C PRO A 67 12.82 -9.92 6.04
N ASP A 68 13.30 -11.15 6.28
CA ASP A 68 13.64 -11.64 7.63
C ASP A 68 14.68 -10.78 8.35
N SER A 69 15.57 -10.11 7.59
CA SER A 69 16.55 -9.17 8.13
C SER A 69 15.87 -7.95 8.78
N LEU A 70 14.80 -7.44 8.17
CA LEU A 70 14.05 -6.29 8.68
C LEU A 70 13.09 -6.70 9.80
N LYS A 71 12.50 -7.90 9.74
CA LYS A 71 11.67 -8.45 10.83
C LYS A 71 12.41 -8.57 12.16
N LYS A 72 13.73 -8.83 12.12
CA LYS A 72 14.60 -8.95 13.30
C LYS A 72 15.36 -7.65 13.62
N ALA A 73 15.17 -6.60 12.83
CA ALA A 73 15.84 -5.33 13.04
C ALA A 73 15.24 -4.55 14.24
N PRO A 74 15.97 -3.58 14.80
CA PRO A 74 15.40 -2.62 15.74
C PRO A 74 14.16 -1.92 15.17
N VAL A 75 13.23 -1.55 16.06
CA VAL A 75 11.97 -0.88 15.68
C VAL A 75 12.22 0.38 14.85
N ASP A 76 13.26 1.14 15.19
CA ASP A 76 13.62 2.37 14.46
C ASP A 76 13.94 2.10 12.99
N ASP A 77 14.70 1.03 12.70
CA ASP A 77 15.06 0.65 11.33
C ASP A 77 13.83 0.18 10.53
N ILE A 78 12.91 -0.53 11.19
CA ILE A 78 11.63 -0.93 10.60
C ILE A 78 10.83 0.32 10.22
N VAL A 79 10.66 1.26 11.14
CA VAL A 79 9.90 2.50 10.88
C VAL A 79 10.53 3.30 9.75
N MET A 80 11.86 3.40 9.72
CA MET A 80 12.59 4.10 8.66
C MET A 80 12.42 3.44 7.29
N ALA A 81 12.44 2.11 7.21
CA ALA A 81 12.20 1.38 5.96
C ALA A 81 10.77 1.55 5.44
N LEU A 82 9.79 1.67 6.34
CA LEU A 82 8.37 1.82 5.99
C LEU A 82 7.97 3.25 5.64
N GLN A 83 8.65 4.24 6.21
CA GLN A 83 8.36 5.66 6.02
C GLN A 83 8.14 6.07 4.55
N PRO A 84 9.01 5.73 3.57
CA PRO A 84 8.81 6.17 2.18
C PRO A 84 7.53 5.59 1.55
N TYR A 85 7.14 4.38 1.90
CA TYR A 85 5.91 3.76 1.41
C TYR A 85 4.68 4.42 2.02
N LEU A 86 4.69 4.64 3.34
CA LEU A 86 3.61 5.34 4.04
C LEU A 86 3.44 6.78 3.52
N ALA A 87 4.54 7.48 3.26
CA ALA A 87 4.52 8.83 2.70
C ALA A 87 3.84 8.87 1.32
N VAL A 88 4.13 7.90 0.44
CA VAL A 88 3.44 7.77 -0.85
C VAL A 88 1.96 7.50 -0.65
N VAL A 89 1.59 6.55 0.21
CA VAL A 89 0.18 6.16 0.44
C VAL A 89 -0.64 7.34 0.98
N PHE A 90 -0.12 8.05 1.98
CA PHE A 90 -0.82 9.22 2.52
C PHE A 90 -0.88 10.37 1.51
N ALA A 91 0.14 10.55 0.67
CA ALA A 91 0.11 11.56 -0.39
C ALA A 91 -0.86 11.19 -1.52
N THR A 92 -1.04 9.91 -1.84
CA THR A 92 -1.90 9.46 -2.94
C THR A 92 -3.36 9.31 -2.52
N PHE A 93 -3.62 8.61 -1.42
CA PHE A 93 -4.97 8.26 -0.98
C PHE A 93 -5.52 9.23 0.06
N GLY A 94 -4.65 9.79 0.90
CA GLY A 94 -5.05 10.61 2.04
C GLY A 94 -5.58 9.79 3.21
N PRO A 95 -5.77 10.40 4.39
CA PRO A 95 -6.18 9.70 5.61
C PRO A 95 -7.59 9.11 5.51
N PHE A 96 -8.51 9.75 4.78
CA PHE A 96 -9.91 9.29 4.67
C PHE A 96 -10.10 8.04 3.82
N ARG A 97 -9.13 7.71 2.96
CA ARG A 97 -9.15 6.52 2.10
C ARG A 97 -8.12 5.49 2.53
N THR A 98 -7.69 5.56 3.79
CA THR A 98 -6.68 4.69 4.37
C THR A 98 -7.27 4.00 5.59
N MET A 99 -7.14 2.69 5.67
CA MET A 99 -7.68 1.86 6.75
C MET A 99 -6.60 0.96 7.36
N PHE A 100 -6.74 0.66 8.65
CA PHE A 100 -5.91 -0.32 9.35
C PHE A 100 -6.45 -1.74 9.10
N GLY A 101 -5.55 -2.68 8.84
CA GLY A 101 -5.85 -4.10 8.75
C GLY A 101 -4.66 -4.88 9.29
N SER A 102 -4.90 -5.78 10.26
CA SER A 102 -3.81 -6.45 11.00
C SER A 102 -3.20 -7.63 10.26
N ASP A 103 -3.85 -8.16 9.23
CA ASP A 103 -3.49 -9.43 8.59
C ASP A 103 -3.44 -10.62 9.56
N TRP A 104 -4.16 -10.59 10.68
CA TRP A 104 -4.16 -11.71 11.62
C TRP A 104 -4.83 -12.95 11.00
N PRO A 105 -4.26 -14.17 11.14
CA PRO A 105 -3.06 -14.51 11.93
C PRO A 105 -1.74 -14.45 11.17
N VAL A 106 -1.74 -14.13 9.87
CA VAL A 106 -0.54 -14.11 9.02
C VAL A 106 0.52 -13.13 9.53
N CYS A 107 0.12 -12.04 10.16
CA CYS A 107 1.06 -11.10 10.79
C CYS A 107 1.88 -11.69 11.94
N THR A 108 1.52 -12.87 12.47
CA THR A 108 2.34 -13.59 13.46
C THR A 108 3.35 -14.54 12.83
N ILE A 109 3.39 -14.65 11.49
CA ILE A 109 4.31 -15.54 10.79
C ILE A 109 5.68 -14.86 10.67
N GLY A 110 6.68 -15.42 11.36
CA GLY A 110 8.05 -14.92 11.36
C GLY A 110 8.33 -13.81 12.38
N VAL A 111 7.45 -13.66 13.37
CA VAL A 111 7.65 -12.84 14.58
C VAL A 111 8.17 -13.71 15.72
#